data_AF-A0AAN7Z5M7-F1
#
_entry.id   AF-A0AAN7Z5M7-F1
#
_cell.length_a   1.000
_cell.length_b   1.000
_cell.length_c   1.000
_cell.angle_alpha   90.00
_cell.angle_beta   90.00
_cell.angle_gamma   90.00
#
_symmetry.space_group_name_H-M   'P 1'
#
loop_
_entity.id
_entity.type
_entity.pdbx_description
1 polymer ?
#
loop_
_entity_poly.entity_id
_entity_poly.type
_entity_poly.pdbx_seq_one_letter_code
_entity_poly.pdbx_strand_id
1 'polypeptide(L)'
;MGQSPSSPLATCLNAVCNGRSDCVAYPSDPLYQISWVNRYNLDIEVVPIAVTHPETPQDVSGFVKCAAANNVKVQPKSGGHSYA
;
A
#
# COMPACT_ATOMS: atom_id res chain seq x y z
N MET A 1 11.74 9.00 -4.05
CA MET A 1 10.68 9.10 -5.08
C MET A 1 9.44 8.37 -4.54
N GLY A 2 8.54 9.10 -3.85
CA GLY A 2 7.29 8.54 -3.32
C GLY A 2 6.14 8.79 -4.29
N GLN A 3 5.12 7.93 -4.28
CA GLN A 3 3.97 8.06 -5.17
C GLN A 3 3.17 9.33 -4.81
N SER A 4 3.07 10.28 -5.73
CA SER A 4 2.16 11.43 -5.56
C SER A 4 0.70 10.97 -5.72
N PRO A 5 -0.25 11.52 -4.95
CA PRO A 5 -1.67 11.12 -4.99
C PRO A 5 -2.34 11.36 -6.35
N SER A 6 -1.69 12.08 -7.27
CA SER A 6 -2.12 12.36 -8.64
C SER A 6 -1.63 11.36 -9.71
N SER A 7 -0.93 10.29 -9.32
CA SER A 7 -0.47 9.27 -10.27
C SER A 7 -1.59 8.29 -10.69
N PRO A 8 -1.50 7.64 -11.87
CA PRO A 8 -2.50 6.67 -12.32
C PRO A 8 -2.74 5.51 -11.34
N LEU A 9 -1.66 5.02 -10.71
CA LEU A 9 -1.73 4.03 -9.65
C LEU A 9 -2.54 4.56 -8.45
N ALA A 10 -2.19 5.74 -7.94
CA ALA A 10 -2.88 6.32 -6.78
C ALA A 10 -4.36 6.56 -7.06
N THR A 11 -4.71 7.07 -8.26
CA THR A 11 -6.12 7.21 -8.67
C THR A 11 -6.85 5.87 -8.64
N CYS A 12 -6.24 4.80 -9.16
CA CYS A 12 -6.83 3.46 -9.14
C CYS A 12 -7.01 2.92 -7.72
N LEU A 13 -5.97 3.01 -6.88
CA LEU A 13 -6.03 2.54 -5.49
C LEU A 13 -7.08 3.31 -4.68
N ASN A 14 -7.14 4.64 -4.80
CA ASN A 14 -8.13 5.47 -4.14
C ASN A 14 -9.57 5.14 -4.56
N ALA A 15 -9.77 4.75 -5.83
CA ALA A 15 -11.08 4.32 -6.32
C ALA A 15 -11.55 3.02 -5.66
N VAL A 16 -10.65 2.05 -5.42
CA VAL A 16 -10.96 0.82 -4.66
C VAL A 16 -11.34 1.18 -3.22
N CYS A 17 -10.71 2.19 -2.64
CA CYS A 17 -11.00 2.63 -1.28
C CYS A 17 -12.36 3.29 -1.09
N ASN A 18 -12.98 3.79 -2.16
CA ASN A 18 -14.33 4.37 -2.14
C ASN A 18 -14.53 5.41 -1.00
N GLY A 19 -13.52 6.26 -0.77
CA GLY A 19 -13.55 7.30 0.26
C GLY A 19 -13.17 6.88 1.69
N ARG A 20 -12.82 5.60 1.93
CA ARG A 20 -12.30 5.14 3.23
C ARG A 20 -10.93 5.74 3.53
N SER A 21 -10.77 6.35 4.70
CA SER A 21 -9.53 7.05 5.11
C SER A 21 -8.42 6.13 5.61
N ASP A 22 -8.75 4.93 6.10
CA ASP A 22 -7.77 3.92 6.56
C ASP A 22 -7.68 2.75 5.56
N CYS A 23 -7.62 3.07 4.27
CA CYS A 23 -7.63 2.06 3.21
C CYS A 23 -6.36 2.08 2.34
N VAL A 24 -5.78 3.25 2.09
CA VAL A 24 -4.52 3.37 1.35
C VAL A 24 -3.71 4.54 1.90
N ALA A 25 -2.39 4.36 1.96
CA ALA A 25 -1.45 5.43 2.25
C ALA A 25 -0.23 5.39 1.36
N TYR A 26 0.41 6.55 1.26
CA TYR A 26 1.52 6.86 0.39
C TYR A 26 2.70 7.46 1.19
N PRO A 27 3.94 7.40 0.66
CA PRO A 27 5.12 7.93 1.35
C PRO A 27 5.08 9.41 1.73
N SER A 28 4.21 10.21 1.10
CA SER A 28 4.00 11.62 1.43
C SER A 28 3.08 11.83 2.64
N ASP A 29 2.38 10.80 3.11
CA ASP A 29 1.46 10.92 4.23
C ASP A 29 2.21 11.09 5.55
N PRO A 30 1.71 11.94 6.47
CA PRO A 30 2.30 12.08 7.79
C PRO A 30 2.41 10.73 8.50
N LEU A 31 3.58 10.46 9.09
CA LEU A 31 3.84 9.24 9.87
C LEU A 31 3.73 7.92 9.08
N TYR A 32 3.75 7.95 7.74
CA TYR A 32 3.61 6.76 6.87
C TYR A 32 4.42 5.53 7.32
N GLN A 33 5.71 5.72 7.59
CA GLN A 33 6.61 4.64 8.00
C GLN A 33 6.19 3.98 9.32
N ILE A 34 5.71 4.78 10.27
CA ILE A 34 5.34 4.32 11.62
C ILE A 34 3.95 3.69 11.60
N SER A 35 2.98 4.33 10.93
CA SER A 35 1.57 3.95 10.99
C SER A 35 1.17 2.88 9.98
N TRP A 36 1.84 2.79 8.83
CA TRP A 36 1.40 1.94 7.71
C TRP A 36 2.40 0.83 7.35
N VAL A 37 3.70 1.12 7.33
CA VAL A 37 4.70 0.11 6.96
C VAL A 37 4.93 -0.89 8.10
N ASN A 38 4.99 -0.38 9.34
CA ASN A 38 5.14 -1.12 10.60
C ASN A 38 6.06 -2.34 10.46
N ARG A 39 7.38 -2.07 10.39
CA ARG A 39 8.41 -3.08 10.16
C ARG A 39 8.66 -3.89 11.44
N TYR A 40 8.67 -5.23 11.30
CA TYR A 40 9.04 -6.13 12.40
C TYR A 40 10.57 -6.21 12.55
N ASN A 41 11.27 -6.54 11.45
CA ASN A 41 12.72 -6.48 11.42
C ASN A 41 13.17 -5.04 11.09
N LEU A 42 13.69 -4.33 12.09
CA LEU A 42 14.12 -2.94 11.94
C LEU A 42 15.43 -2.79 11.14
N ASP A 43 16.18 -3.88 10.96
CA ASP A 43 17.47 -3.92 10.25
C ASP A 43 17.30 -3.88 8.72
N ILE A 44 16.11 -4.23 8.22
CA ILE A 44 15.78 -4.18 6.79
C ILE A 44 14.91 -2.95 6.53
N GLU A 45 15.44 -1.99 5.77
CA GLU A 45 14.67 -0.84 5.32
C GLU A 45 13.80 -1.22 4.11
N VAL A 46 12.49 -0.94 4.21
CA VAL A 46 11.54 -1.16 3.13
C VAL A 46 10.71 0.11 2.98
N VAL A 47 10.69 0.66 1.77
CA VAL A 47 9.91 1.87 1.44
C VAL A 47 8.94 1.53 0.31
N PRO A 48 7.76 1.00 0.62
CA PRO A 48 6.74 0.73 -0.39
C PRO A 48 6.23 2.05 -0.99
N ILE A 49 5.83 2.01 -2.27
CA ILE A 49 5.27 3.18 -2.97
C ILE A 49 3.81 3.46 -2.55
N ALA A 50 3.12 2.45 -2.02
CA ALA A 50 1.81 2.53 -1.40
C ALA A 50 1.62 1.33 -0.45
N VAL A 51 0.83 1.51 0.62
CA VAL A 51 0.33 0.42 1.47
C VAL A 51 -1.19 0.47 1.47
N THR A 52 -1.84 -0.67 1.39
CA THR A 52 -3.30 -0.79 1.38
C THR A 52 -3.79 -1.70 2.50
N HIS A 53 -4.88 -1.32 3.16
CA HIS A 53 -5.61 -2.14 4.14
C HIS A 53 -6.94 -2.59 3.51
N PRO A 54 -6.97 -3.73 2.81
CA PRO A 54 -8.23 -4.28 2.29
C PRO A 54 -9.10 -4.82 3.43
N GLU A 55 -10.41 -4.57 3.37
CA GLU A 55 -11.39 -5.12 4.32
C GLU A 55 -12.17 -6.30 3.71
N THR A 56 -12.19 -6.38 2.38
CA THR A 56 -12.93 -7.42 1.64
C THR A 56 -12.06 -8.13 0.60
N PRO A 57 -12.41 -9.37 0.19
CA PRO A 57 -11.74 -10.04 -0.93
C PRO A 57 -11.82 -9.24 -2.24
N GLN A 58 -12.89 -8.47 -2.42
CA GLN A 58 -13.07 -7.59 -3.57
C GLN A 58 -12.02 -6.48 -3.58
N ASP A 59 -11.72 -5.88 -2.42
CA ASP A 59 -10.65 -4.89 -2.27
C ASP A 59 -9.30 -5.48 -2.69
N VAL A 60 -8.97 -6.68 -2.20
CA VAL A 60 -7.72 -7.38 -2.56
C VAL A 60 -7.62 -7.53 -4.08
N SER A 61 -8.69 -8.01 -4.72
CA SER A 61 -8.71 -8.18 -6.16
C SER A 61 -8.58 -6.85 -6.92
N GLY A 62 -9.16 -5.77 -6.39
CA GLY A 62 -9.08 -4.43 -6.95
C GLY A 62 -7.66 -3.88 -6.91
N PHE A 63 -7.00 -3.97 -5.75
CA PHE A 63 -5.62 -3.52 -5.59
C PHE A 63 -4.63 -4.29 -6.47
N VAL A 64 -4.77 -5.62 -6.55
CA VAL A 64 -3.93 -6.45 -7.43
C VAL A 64 -4.10 -6.06 -8.90
N LYS A 65 -5.34 -5.79 -9.35
CA LYS A 65 -5.60 -5.30 -10.71
C LYS A 65 -4.97 -3.93 -10.96
N CYS A 66 -5.09 -2.99 -10.01
CA CYS A 66 -4.44 -1.68 -10.10
C CYS A 66 -2.91 -1.82 -10.23
N ALA A 67 -2.28 -2.67 -9.42
CA ALA A 67 -0.85 -2.89 -9.48
C ALA A 67 -0.42 -3.52 -10.82
N ALA A 68 -1.14 -4.54 -11.29
CA ALA A 68 -0.85 -5.18 -12.58
C ALA A 68 -0.97 -4.19 -13.76
N ALA A 69 -2.02 -3.37 -13.79
CA ALA A 69 -2.23 -2.36 -14.83
C ALA A 69 -1.14 -1.27 -14.85
N ASN A 70 -0.50 -1.03 -13.71
CA ASN A 70 0.57 -0.04 -13.55
C ASN A 70 1.98 -0.68 -13.48
N ASN A 71 2.10 -1.98 -13.76
CA ASN A 71 3.35 -2.74 -13.72
C ASN A 71 4.11 -2.65 -12.37
N VAL A 72 3.36 -2.66 -11.27
CA VAL A 72 3.89 -2.62 -9.90
C VAL A 72 3.82 -4.01 -9.26
N LYS A 73 4.83 -4.36 -8.46
CA LYS A 73 4.86 -5.62 -7.71
C LYS A 73 4.04 -5.50 -6.43
N VAL A 74 3.36 -6.59 -6.07
CA VAL A 74 2.53 -6.68 -4.86
C VAL A 74 3.17 -7.66 -3.89
N GLN A 75 3.19 -7.30 -2.61
CA GLN A 75 3.60 -8.18 -1.52
C GLN A 75 2.48 -8.24 -0.48
N PRO A 76 1.83 -9.39 -0.28
CA PRO A 76 0.84 -9.54 0.78
C PRO A 76 1.52 -9.60 2.14
N LYS A 77 0.99 -8.87 3.11
CA LYS A 77 1.47 -8.85 4.49
C LYS A 77 0.31 -9.13 5.45
N SER A 78 0.46 -10.16 6.29
CA SER A 78 -0.40 -10.42 7.44
C SER A 78 0.30 -9.94 8.72
N GLY A 79 0.71 -10.82 9.63
CA GLY A 79 1.47 -10.44 10.84
C GLY A 79 2.87 -9.87 10.57
N GLY A 80 3.43 -10.03 9.37
CA GLY A 80 4.68 -9.36 8.97
C GLY A 80 5.95 -9.85 9.66
N HIS A 81 5.95 -11.06 10.23
CA HIS A 81 7.11 -11.67 10.90
C HIS A 81 8.14 -12.30 9.94
N SER A 82 8.18 -11.85 8.69
CA SER A 82 9.27 -12.25 7.79
C SER A 82 10.58 -11.63 8.29
N TYR A 83 11.63 -12.44 8.36
CA TYR A 83 12.99 -11.96 8.72
C TYR A 83 13.75 -11.44 7.50
N ALA A 84 13.21 -11.66 6.30
CA ALA A 84 13.78 -11.29 5.00
C ALA A 84 12.75 -10.53 4.15
#